data_AF-A0A5C3NUS9-F1
#
_entry.id   AF-A0A5C3NUS9-F1
#
_cell.length_a   1.000
_cell.length_b   1.000
_cell.length_c   1.000
_cell.angle_alpha   90.00
_cell.angle_beta   90.00
_cell.angle_gamma   90.00
#
_symmetry.space_group_name_H-M   'P 1'
#
loop_
_entity.id
_entity.type
_entity.pdbx_description
1 polymer ?
#
loop_
_entity_poly.entity_id
_entity_poly.type
_entity_poly.pdbx_seq_one_letter_code
_entity_poly.pdbx_strand_id
1 'polypeptide(L)'
;MGVLNDLHRRNKVREDNADIQARIKLARKWIFEDGVPLTSVWLKRTLDPMSLTPTRNAFSAKLHEEFGFNFYSMYVPDLMHEFELGVWKSTLAHLVRLLHAFGGDKIQRFNERYRMIPTFGRSTIRRFVNNMADLKKLAARDYEDSLQCSMSVFDGLPDNAQDNRIILDMLFTYGCWHALAKLRLHTDDTLDLLDTMTVQLGQSTRRFARTTCKKYDTYELPRESAARGRRTAALANKGKGKARASKNSTGTTRKRKSYSLKTYKYHSLWDYAAHIRRYGPSDNWTTQIGELEHRHVKRFYARTNKRGHAKQIARHVHLEGKIRKKAAIIEREREQQRERQSAREPVTLMSSRPQSSSHTRARKDLAPEEAVDPRQQFHIAESERDYDDISTWIARHRTDPAFDNFLPRLSDHIIARLKGDAFQGEELECSVADRSALRFVANRIYHHHRMRLNYTTYDMRRSQDVIDPASHPDIMTLSHEDDDENTPHGFKAKRHPRVGFVPHDDGIPFGFLDPTVVIRGSHIIPLPSFDHTPGLLPPSIARHGQNVYEKPEYHDQDYQYYMVNMFVDRDMLMRYLGG
;
A
#
# COMPACT_ATOMS: atom_id res chain seq x y z
N MET A 1 16.67 14.68 -5.98
CA MET A 1 16.10 15.84 -6.71
C MET A 1 16.48 17.11 -5.99
N GLY A 2 17.53 17.78 -6.45
CA GLY A 2 17.92 19.11 -6.02
C GLY A 2 18.62 19.75 -7.20
N VAL A 3 18.17 20.92 -7.67
CA VAL A 3 19.04 21.76 -8.49
C VAL A 3 20.14 22.33 -7.59
N LEU A 4 21.26 22.79 -8.17
CA LEU A 4 22.34 23.44 -7.40
C LEU A 4 21.79 24.56 -6.49
N ASN A 5 20.73 25.24 -6.94
CA ASN A 5 20.00 26.24 -6.16
C ASN A 5 19.31 25.69 -4.91
N ASP A 6 18.86 24.44 -4.90
CA ASP A 6 18.23 23.83 -3.73
C ASP A 6 19.28 23.55 -2.65
N LEU A 7 20.47 23.08 -3.04
CA LEU A 7 21.62 22.95 -2.15
C LEU A 7 22.01 24.32 -1.55
N HIS A 8 22.08 25.35 -2.39
CA HIS A 8 22.39 26.71 -1.92
C HIS A 8 21.33 27.25 -0.95
N ARG A 9 20.04 26.95 -1.19
CA ARG A 9 18.93 27.36 -0.30
C ARG A 9 18.94 26.60 1.02
N ARG A 10 19.39 25.35 1.05
CA ARG A 10 19.56 24.58 2.30
C ARG A 10 20.67 25.15 3.18
N ASN A 11 21.70 25.74 2.59
CA ASN A 11 22.73 26.48 3.33
C ASN A 11 22.26 27.88 3.78
N LYS A 12 21.05 28.30 3.37
CA LYS A 12 20.43 29.58 3.73
C LYS A 12 19.03 29.36 4.27
N VAL A 13 18.94 28.53 5.31
CA VAL A 13 17.66 28.29 6.01
C VAL A 13 17.11 29.61 6.52
N ARG A 14 15.80 29.79 6.41
CA ARG A 14 15.16 30.98 6.93
C ARG A 14 15.21 30.97 8.45
N GLU A 15 15.69 32.06 9.01
CA GLU A 15 15.75 32.29 10.45
C GLU A 15 14.76 33.36 10.84
N ASP A 16 13.95 33.08 11.86
CA ASP A 16 13.23 34.14 12.56
C ASP A 16 14.28 35.00 13.25
N ASN A 17 14.45 36.24 12.79
CA ASN A 17 15.49 37.14 13.27
C ASN A 17 14.93 38.56 13.44
N ALA A 18 15.72 39.42 14.08
CA ALA A 18 15.30 40.79 14.38
C ALA A 18 14.91 41.61 13.14
N ASP A 19 15.57 41.40 11.98
CA ASP A 19 15.24 42.10 10.73
C ASP A 19 13.84 41.70 10.22
N ILE A 20 13.54 40.39 10.17
CA ILE A 20 12.21 39.90 9.76
C ILE A 20 11.13 40.43 10.70
N GLN A 21 11.36 40.40 12.01
CA GLN A 21 10.40 40.87 13.00
C GLN A 21 10.17 42.38 12.89
N ALA A 22 11.23 43.17 12.68
CA ALA A 22 11.15 44.60 12.46
C ALA A 22 10.35 44.93 11.19
N ARG A 23 10.60 44.22 10.08
CA ARG A 23 9.82 44.37 8.83
C ARG A 23 8.34 44.08 9.03
N ILE A 24 8.00 43.00 9.75
CA ILE A 24 6.61 42.64 10.05
C ILE A 24 5.96 43.70 10.95
N LYS A 25 6.67 44.16 11.99
CA LYS A 25 6.18 45.22 12.90
C LYS A 25 5.92 46.52 12.14
N LEU A 26 6.84 46.94 11.28
CA LEU A 26 6.71 48.13 10.44
C LEU A 26 5.53 48.01 9.46
N ALA A 27 5.43 46.88 8.76
CA ALA A 27 4.33 46.63 7.85
C ALA A 27 2.96 46.67 8.55
N ARG A 28 2.88 46.15 9.79
CA ARG A 28 1.67 46.21 10.60
C ARG A 28 1.35 47.64 11.04
N LYS A 29 2.36 48.42 11.46
CA LYS A 29 2.18 49.84 11.79
C LYS A 29 1.57 50.59 10.62
N TRP A 30 2.15 50.44 9.42
CA TRP A 30 1.63 51.07 8.21
C TRP A 30 0.18 50.70 7.92
N ILE A 31 -0.20 49.44 8.08
CA ILE A 31 -1.57 48.98 7.79
C ILE A 31 -2.58 49.46 8.84
N PHE A 32 -2.27 49.29 10.13
CA PHE A 32 -3.24 49.45 11.21
C PHE A 32 -3.24 50.83 11.84
N GLU A 33 -2.11 51.54 11.84
CA GLU A 33 -1.98 52.88 12.43
C GLU A 33 -2.02 53.94 11.33
N ASP A 34 -1.25 53.75 10.26
CA ASP A 34 -1.10 54.78 9.20
C ASP A 34 -2.09 54.61 8.04
N GLY A 35 -2.96 53.59 8.08
CA GLY A 35 -4.01 53.37 7.07
C GLY A 35 -3.52 53.02 5.66
N VAL A 36 -2.28 52.53 5.51
CA VAL A 36 -1.68 52.19 4.22
C VAL A 36 -2.39 50.98 3.61
N PRO A 37 -2.84 51.06 2.34
CA PRO A 37 -3.54 49.94 1.70
C PRO A 37 -2.61 48.75 1.46
N LEU A 38 -3.17 47.53 1.54
CA LEU A 38 -2.43 46.27 1.30
C LEU A 38 -1.80 46.17 -0.09
N THR A 39 -2.28 46.96 -1.05
CA THR A 39 -1.74 47.03 -2.42
C THR A 39 -0.54 47.96 -2.57
N SER A 40 -0.16 48.67 -1.50
CA SER A 40 0.93 49.65 -1.48
C SER A 40 2.25 49.07 -1.94
N VAL A 41 2.96 49.84 -2.78
CA VAL A 41 4.29 49.50 -3.28
C VAL A 41 5.31 49.42 -2.14
N TRP A 42 5.16 50.25 -1.11
CA TRP A 42 6.03 50.26 0.08
C TRP A 42 5.95 48.94 0.87
N LEU A 43 4.73 48.43 1.05
CA LEU A 43 4.47 47.16 1.72
C LEU A 43 5.10 46.00 0.94
N LYS A 44 4.86 45.98 -0.38
CA LYS A 44 5.43 44.97 -1.30
C LYS A 44 6.95 44.98 -1.29
N ARG A 45 7.59 46.15 -1.43
CA ARG A 45 9.06 46.27 -1.39
C ARG A 45 9.68 45.78 -0.08
N THR A 46 8.95 45.90 1.03
CA THR A 46 9.44 45.52 2.36
C THR A 46 9.31 44.01 2.60
N LEU A 47 8.19 43.41 2.16
CA LEU A 47 7.83 42.02 2.49
C LEU A 47 8.09 41.01 1.37
N ASP A 48 7.87 41.39 0.09
CA ASP A 48 7.93 40.46 -1.04
C ASP A 48 9.32 39.84 -1.27
N PRO A 49 10.46 40.56 -1.13
CA PRO A 49 11.79 39.98 -1.33
C PRO A 49 12.05 38.75 -0.45
N MET A 50 11.43 38.71 0.73
CA MET A 50 11.53 37.61 1.68
C MET A 50 10.25 36.75 1.71
N SER A 51 9.27 37.03 0.84
CA SER A 51 7.96 36.36 0.84
C SER A 51 7.29 36.36 2.22
N LEU A 52 7.31 37.52 2.89
CA LEU A 52 6.71 37.72 4.21
C LEU A 52 5.26 38.19 4.08
N THR A 53 4.50 38.05 5.16
CA THR A 53 3.16 38.63 5.29
C THR A 53 3.12 39.49 6.56
N PRO A 54 2.24 40.50 6.66
CA PRO A 54 2.12 41.36 7.85
C PRO A 54 1.43 40.66 9.04
N THR A 55 1.66 39.35 9.18
CA THR A 55 1.06 38.50 10.21
C THR A 55 2.07 38.30 11.34
N ARG A 56 1.68 38.65 12.57
CA ARG A 56 2.51 38.34 13.74
C ARG A 56 2.34 36.86 14.10
N ASN A 57 3.43 36.11 14.10
CA ASN A 57 3.41 34.71 14.51
C ASN A 57 3.44 34.61 16.05
N ALA A 58 2.58 33.76 16.62
CA ALA A 58 2.51 33.56 18.07
C ALA A 58 3.77 32.89 18.63
N PHE A 59 4.36 31.95 17.91
CA PHE A 59 5.61 31.28 18.30
C PHE A 59 6.80 32.23 18.23
N SER A 60 6.86 33.08 17.21
CA SER A 60 7.87 34.16 17.15
C SER A 60 7.76 35.06 18.39
N ALA A 61 6.57 35.59 18.67
CA ALA A 61 6.36 36.50 19.81
C ALA A 61 6.51 35.87 21.20
N LYS A 62 6.42 34.54 21.33
CA LYS A 62 6.45 33.86 22.64
C LYS A 62 7.68 33.00 22.87
N LEU A 63 8.28 32.46 21.82
CA LEU A 63 9.39 31.52 21.92
C LEU A 63 10.68 32.08 21.34
N HIS A 64 10.62 33.02 20.39
CA HIS A 64 11.84 33.60 19.84
C HIS A 64 12.51 34.55 20.85
N GLU A 65 11.74 35.48 21.42
CA GLU A 65 12.29 36.50 22.34
C GLU A 65 12.92 35.88 23.60
N GLU A 66 12.32 34.80 24.13
CA GLU A 66 12.74 34.19 25.39
C GLU A 66 13.75 33.04 25.20
N PHE A 67 13.59 32.23 24.14
CA PHE A 67 14.37 31.00 23.94
C PHE A 67 15.17 30.97 22.64
N GLY A 68 15.16 32.04 21.83
CA GLY A 68 15.81 32.06 20.52
C GLY A 68 15.20 31.06 19.52
N PHE A 69 13.99 30.56 19.79
CA PHE A 69 13.41 29.48 19.00
C PHE A 69 13.02 29.96 17.59
N ASN A 70 13.58 29.32 16.57
CA ASN A 70 13.22 29.58 15.18
C ASN A 70 12.01 28.74 14.77
N PHE A 71 10.82 29.33 14.74
CA PHE A 71 9.59 28.62 14.39
C PHE A 71 9.56 28.06 12.96
N TYR A 72 10.39 28.57 12.03
CA TYR A 72 10.49 27.99 10.69
C TYR A 72 10.98 26.54 10.70
N SER A 73 11.71 26.14 11.75
CA SER A 73 12.16 24.76 11.92
C SER A 73 10.99 23.78 12.14
N MET A 74 9.81 24.25 12.58
CA MET A 74 8.64 23.41 12.82
C MET A 74 8.00 22.86 11.54
N TYR A 75 8.26 23.48 10.39
CA TYR A 75 7.64 23.07 9.14
C TYR A 75 8.35 21.83 8.59
N VAL A 76 7.64 20.72 8.55
CA VAL A 76 8.11 19.43 8.03
C VAL A 76 7.33 19.04 6.77
N PRO A 77 7.96 18.33 5.81
CA PRO A 77 7.25 17.86 4.63
C PRO A 77 6.25 16.76 5.04
N ASP A 78 5.08 16.79 4.39
CA ASP A 78 4.03 15.81 4.64
C ASP A 78 3.91 14.84 3.46
N LEU A 79 4.16 13.55 3.71
CA LEU A 79 4.25 12.53 2.66
C LEU A 79 2.94 12.39 1.87
N MET A 80 1.82 12.52 2.55
CA MET A 80 0.50 12.40 1.95
C MET A 80 0.24 13.54 0.95
N HIS A 81 0.47 14.79 1.33
CA HIS A 81 0.21 15.95 0.48
C HIS A 81 1.31 16.22 -0.54
N GLU A 82 2.57 16.06 -0.14
CA GLU A 82 3.73 16.41 -0.96
C GLU A 82 4.06 15.30 -1.95
N PHE A 83 4.05 14.03 -1.52
CA PHE A 83 4.37 12.92 -2.38
C PHE A 83 3.12 12.26 -2.99
N GLU A 84 2.26 11.61 -2.20
CA GLU A 84 1.13 10.80 -2.71
C GLU A 84 0.15 11.65 -3.55
N LEU A 85 -0.42 12.70 -2.95
CA LEU A 85 -1.34 13.64 -3.63
C LEU A 85 -0.61 14.73 -4.44
N GLY A 86 0.71 14.78 -4.35
CA GLY A 86 1.53 15.80 -4.97
C GLY A 86 2.33 15.27 -6.15
N VAL A 87 3.53 14.79 -5.86
CA VAL A 87 4.48 14.25 -6.84
C VAL A 87 3.87 13.07 -7.60
N TRP A 88 3.45 12.01 -6.91
CA TRP A 88 2.95 10.80 -7.53
C TRP A 88 1.67 11.06 -8.33
N LYS A 89 0.64 11.68 -7.74
CA LYS A 89 -0.57 12.07 -8.47
C LYS A 89 -0.28 12.84 -9.77
N SER A 90 0.69 13.76 -9.74
CA SER A 90 1.07 14.55 -10.93
C SER A 90 1.80 13.70 -11.98
N THR A 91 2.62 12.74 -11.52
CA THR A 91 3.35 11.77 -12.33
C THR A 91 2.38 10.79 -12.99
N LEU A 92 1.50 10.15 -12.22
CA LEU A 92 0.47 9.25 -12.72
C LEU A 92 -0.43 9.94 -13.74
N ALA A 93 -0.86 11.18 -13.46
CA ALA A 93 -1.63 11.96 -14.43
C ALA A 93 -0.86 12.23 -15.72
N HIS A 94 0.47 12.37 -15.68
CA HIS A 94 1.29 12.50 -16.88
C HIS A 94 1.50 11.17 -17.60
N LEU A 95 1.69 10.06 -16.87
CA LEU A 95 1.73 8.71 -17.45
C LEU A 95 0.42 8.38 -18.20
N VAL A 96 -0.74 8.70 -17.63
CA VAL A 96 -2.03 8.55 -18.33
C VAL A 96 -2.11 9.41 -19.60
N ARG A 97 -1.54 10.62 -19.60
CA ARG A 97 -1.45 11.43 -20.83
C ARG A 97 -0.54 10.79 -21.89
N LEU A 98 0.55 10.13 -21.47
CA LEU A 98 1.40 9.37 -22.38
C LEU A 98 0.65 8.19 -22.97
N LEU A 99 -0.15 7.46 -22.19
CA LEU A 99 -0.99 6.38 -22.71
C LEU A 99 -1.98 6.88 -23.77
N HIS A 100 -2.57 8.07 -23.57
CA HIS A 100 -3.38 8.72 -24.62
C HIS A 100 -2.57 9.10 -25.87
N ALA A 101 -1.29 9.45 -25.71
CA ALA A 101 -0.41 9.80 -26.83
C ALA A 101 0.12 8.56 -27.56
N PHE A 102 0.30 7.43 -26.88
CA PHE A 102 0.61 6.13 -27.50
C PHE A 102 -0.57 5.67 -28.38
N GLY A 103 -1.81 5.97 -27.98
CA GLY A 103 -3.00 5.64 -28.74
C GLY A 103 -3.46 4.20 -28.53
N GLY A 104 -4.24 3.66 -29.48
CA GLY A 104 -4.75 2.29 -29.41
C GLY A 104 -5.61 2.00 -28.18
N ASP A 105 -5.43 0.81 -27.61
CA ASP A 105 -6.16 0.26 -26.45
C ASP A 105 -5.40 0.43 -25.11
N LYS A 106 -4.33 1.22 -25.08
CA LYS A 106 -3.44 1.32 -23.90
C LYS A 106 -4.14 1.79 -22.63
N ILE A 107 -5.14 2.67 -22.75
CA ILE A 107 -5.94 3.14 -21.60
C ILE A 107 -6.87 2.04 -21.08
N GLN A 108 -7.46 1.26 -21.96
CA GLN A 108 -8.33 0.13 -21.62
C GLN A 108 -7.51 -0.94 -20.91
N ARG A 109 -6.39 -1.37 -21.50
CA ARG A 109 -5.44 -2.29 -20.88
C ARG A 109 -4.94 -1.79 -19.53
N PHE A 110 -4.59 -0.52 -19.42
CA PHE A 110 -4.18 0.07 -18.14
C PHE A 110 -5.23 -0.10 -17.03
N ASN A 111 -6.51 0.17 -17.34
CA ASN A 111 -7.59 0.00 -16.37
C ASN A 111 -7.89 -1.47 -16.06
N GLU A 112 -7.83 -2.34 -17.06
CA GLU A 112 -7.98 -3.79 -16.90
C GLU A 112 -6.88 -4.35 -15.99
N ARG A 113 -5.62 -4.01 -16.24
CA ARG A 113 -4.48 -4.45 -15.44
C ARG A 113 -4.59 -4.05 -13.98
N TYR A 114 -5.07 -2.83 -13.66
CA TYR A 114 -5.34 -2.46 -12.26
C TYR A 114 -6.45 -3.30 -11.62
N ARG A 115 -7.48 -3.70 -12.37
CA ARG A 115 -8.56 -4.57 -11.85
C ARG A 115 -8.10 -6.00 -11.59
N MET A 116 -7.09 -6.46 -12.33
CA MET A 116 -6.50 -7.78 -12.15
C MET A 116 -5.62 -7.90 -10.89
N ILE A 117 -5.27 -6.77 -10.26
CA ILE A 117 -4.42 -6.79 -9.07
C ILE A 117 -5.19 -7.35 -7.88
N PRO A 118 -4.69 -8.43 -7.24
CA PRO A 118 -5.34 -8.99 -6.06
C PRO A 118 -5.28 -8.01 -4.89
N THR A 119 -6.20 -8.19 -3.94
CA THR A 119 -6.13 -7.48 -2.66
C THR A 119 -5.08 -8.11 -1.77
N PHE A 120 -4.51 -7.35 -0.83
CA PHE A 120 -3.56 -7.89 0.13
C PHE A 120 -3.79 -7.36 1.54
N GLY A 121 -3.68 -8.27 2.51
CA GLY A 121 -3.94 -8.00 3.92
C GLY A 121 -5.36 -7.52 4.21
N ARG A 122 -5.60 -7.03 5.43
CA ARG A 122 -6.94 -6.52 5.82
C ARG A 122 -7.34 -5.27 5.03
N SER A 123 -6.37 -4.39 4.73
CA SER A 123 -6.64 -3.17 3.96
C SER A 123 -5.39 -2.53 3.34
N THR A 124 -4.31 -3.31 3.19
CA THR A 124 -3.02 -2.83 2.70
C THR A 124 -3.12 -2.50 1.22
N ILE A 125 -3.54 -3.47 0.39
CA ILE A 125 -3.90 -3.23 -1.02
C ILE A 125 -5.38 -3.48 -1.19
N ARG A 126 -6.12 -2.47 -1.65
CA ARG A 126 -7.56 -2.60 -1.92
C ARG A 126 -7.85 -2.88 -3.38
N ARG A 127 -9.05 -3.41 -3.61
CA ARG A 127 -9.56 -3.69 -4.95
C ARG A 127 -9.72 -2.40 -5.75
N PHE A 128 -9.13 -2.36 -6.94
CA PHE A 128 -9.28 -1.25 -7.89
C PHE A 128 -10.56 -1.41 -8.72
N VAL A 129 -11.69 -0.91 -8.19
CA VAL A 129 -13.00 -1.05 -8.87
C VAL A 129 -13.20 -0.02 -9.99
N ASN A 130 -12.73 1.21 -9.77
CA ASN A 130 -12.91 2.32 -10.71
C ASN A 130 -11.81 2.37 -11.76
N ASN A 131 -12.09 2.96 -12.92
CA ASN A 131 -11.06 3.27 -13.92
C ASN A 131 -10.01 4.22 -13.31
N MET A 132 -8.79 3.72 -13.14
CA MET A 132 -7.67 4.49 -12.60
C MET A 132 -7.27 5.64 -13.53
N ALA A 133 -7.47 5.49 -14.85
CA ALA A 133 -7.17 6.54 -15.83
C ALA A 133 -8.02 7.81 -15.64
N ASP A 134 -9.23 7.69 -15.05
CA ASP A 134 -10.12 8.84 -14.81
C ASP A 134 -9.63 9.74 -13.65
N LEU A 135 -8.79 9.18 -12.77
CA LEU A 135 -8.26 9.82 -11.56
C LEU A 135 -9.38 10.46 -10.70
N LYS A 136 -10.54 9.79 -10.67
CA LYS A 136 -11.80 10.33 -10.13
C LYS A 136 -12.05 9.77 -8.74
N LYS A 137 -12.32 10.68 -7.79
CA LYS A 137 -12.65 10.37 -6.39
C LYS A 137 -11.59 9.51 -5.66
N LEU A 138 -10.32 9.61 -6.07
CA LEU A 138 -9.21 8.97 -5.39
C LEU A 138 -8.78 9.77 -4.16
N ALA A 139 -8.69 9.10 -3.02
CA ALA A 139 -8.05 9.59 -1.80
C ALA A 139 -6.53 9.31 -1.83
N ALA A 140 -5.77 9.86 -0.89
CA ALA A 140 -4.31 9.68 -0.84
C ALA A 140 -3.89 8.21 -0.80
N ARG A 141 -4.57 7.40 0.02
CA ARG A 141 -4.37 5.95 0.09
C ARG A 141 -4.56 5.24 -1.25
N ASP A 142 -5.49 5.70 -2.10
CA ASP A 142 -5.73 5.05 -3.40
C ASP A 142 -4.59 5.39 -4.37
N TYR A 143 -3.95 6.56 -4.19
CA TYR A 143 -2.72 6.92 -4.89
C TYR A 143 -1.53 6.09 -4.39
N GLU A 144 -1.41 5.84 -3.08
CA GLU A 144 -0.42 4.93 -2.52
C GLU A 144 -0.56 3.51 -3.10
N ASP A 145 -1.74 2.87 -2.96
CA ASP A 145 -1.98 1.52 -3.50
C ASP A 145 -1.62 1.47 -5.00
N SER A 146 -1.96 2.52 -5.76
CA SER A 146 -1.64 2.59 -7.19
C SER A 146 -0.14 2.67 -7.48
N LEU A 147 0.65 3.34 -6.64
CA LEU A 147 2.09 3.41 -6.82
C LEU A 147 2.73 2.03 -6.56
N GLN A 148 2.36 1.40 -5.44
CA GLN A 148 2.91 0.12 -5.00
C GLN A 148 2.68 -0.98 -6.05
N CYS A 149 1.62 -0.88 -6.84
CA CYS A 149 1.27 -1.88 -7.85
C CYS A 149 1.52 -1.40 -9.30
N SER A 150 2.11 -0.22 -9.49
CA SER A 150 2.19 0.40 -10.83
C SER A 150 3.09 -0.33 -11.82
N MET A 151 4.14 -1.02 -11.36
CA MET A 151 5.14 -1.64 -12.24
C MET A 151 4.54 -2.72 -13.13
N SER A 152 3.79 -3.68 -12.57
CA SER A 152 3.11 -4.73 -13.35
C SER A 152 2.08 -4.16 -14.33
N VAL A 153 1.44 -3.04 -13.98
CA VAL A 153 0.48 -2.37 -14.87
C VAL A 153 1.15 -1.78 -16.09
N PHE A 154 2.31 -1.11 -15.91
CA PHE A 154 3.01 -0.44 -17.00
C PHE A 154 3.93 -1.36 -17.79
N ASP A 155 4.29 -2.54 -17.28
CA ASP A 155 5.23 -3.44 -17.95
C ASP A 155 4.73 -3.90 -19.33
N GLY A 156 5.49 -3.63 -20.38
CA GLY A 156 5.12 -3.95 -21.77
C GLY A 156 3.94 -3.14 -22.30
N LEU A 157 3.50 -2.10 -21.58
CA LEU A 157 2.41 -1.24 -22.05
C LEU A 157 2.89 -0.22 -23.10
N PRO A 158 4.05 0.46 -22.95
CA PRO A 158 4.66 1.24 -24.02
C PRO A 158 5.28 0.31 -25.07
N ASP A 159 4.97 0.56 -26.35
CA ASP A 159 5.51 -0.27 -27.46
C ASP A 159 7.03 -0.10 -27.62
N ASN A 160 7.56 1.07 -27.26
CA ASN A 160 8.99 1.34 -27.29
C ASN A 160 9.67 0.73 -26.05
N ALA A 161 10.51 -0.28 -26.26
CA ALA A 161 11.25 -0.98 -25.20
C ALA A 161 12.12 -0.05 -24.32
N GLN A 162 12.72 0.98 -24.92
CA GLN A 162 13.52 1.97 -24.18
C GLN A 162 12.65 2.82 -23.25
N ASP A 163 11.49 3.25 -23.74
CA ASP A 163 10.55 4.03 -22.92
C ASP A 163 9.88 3.17 -21.84
N ASN A 164 9.56 1.91 -22.14
CA ASN A 164 9.11 0.93 -21.12
C ASN A 164 10.15 0.80 -20.00
N ARG A 165 11.43 0.56 -20.36
CA ARG A 165 12.51 0.47 -19.37
C ARG A 165 12.66 1.73 -18.52
N ILE A 166 12.62 2.91 -19.13
CA ILE A 166 12.74 4.19 -18.39
C ILE A 166 11.57 4.40 -17.43
N ILE A 167 10.35 4.06 -17.86
CA ILE A 167 9.15 4.15 -17.01
C ILE A 167 9.26 3.17 -15.84
N LEU A 168 9.59 1.90 -16.09
CA LEU A 168 9.74 0.90 -15.03
C LEU A 168 10.86 1.23 -14.05
N ASP A 169 12.02 1.70 -14.53
CA ASP A 169 13.13 2.15 -13.66
C ASP A 169 12.68 3.32 -12.77
N MET A 170 11.90 4.25 -13.32
CA MET A 170 11.34 5.36 -12.56
C MET A 170 10.33 4.88 -11.52
N LEU A 171 9.39 4.01 -11.89
CA LEU A 171 8.35 3.50 -10.99
C LEU A 171 8.96 2.71 -9.82
N PHE A 172 9.96 1.86 -10.09
CA PHE A 172 10.70 1.15 -9.05
C PHE A 172 11.37 2.13 -8.08
N THR A 173 12.02 3.17 -8.62
CA THR A 173 12.70 4.18 -7.79
C THR A 173 11.69 4.98 -6.95
N TYR A 174 10.49 5.26 -7.48
CA TYR A 174 9.41 5.90 -6.71
C TYR A 174 8.90 4.99 -5.59
N GLY A 175 8.64 3.72 -5.89
CA GLY A 175 8.18 2.73 -4.91
C GLY A 175 9.18 2.54 -3.77
N CYS A 176 10.45 2.35 -4.11
CA CYS A 176 11.53 2.21 -3.12
C CYS A 176 11.69 3.47 -2.25
N TRP A 177 11.74 4.66 -2.87
CA TRP A 177 11.83 5.92 -2.12
C TRP A 177 10.63 6.12 -1.18
N HIS A 178 9.41 5.85 -1.66
CA HIS A 178 8.18 6.01 -0.88
C HIS A 178 8.13 5.03 0.30
N ALA A 179 8.52 3.78 0.06
CA ALA A 179 8.53 2.76 1.09
C ALA A 179 9.58 3.08 2.19
N LEU A 180 10.78 3.53 1.80
CA LEU A 180 11.82 4.00 2.74
C LEU A 180 11.36 5.22 3.54
N ALA A 181 10.75 6.22 2.89
CA ALA A 181 10.27 7.42 3.57
C ALA A 181 9.11 7.16 4.55
N LYS A 182 8.43 6.01 4.46
CA LYS A 182 7.34 5.58 5.37
C LYS A 182 7.79 4.69 6.51
N LEU A 183 9.06 4.28 6.58
CA LEU A 183 9.54 3.45 7.68
C LEU A 183 9.24 4.15 9.02
N ARG A 184 8.91 3.34 10.02
CA ARG A 184 8.64 3.77 11.42
C ARG A 184 9.85 3.60 12.32
N LEU A 185 10.84 2.89 11.82
CA LEU A 185 12.10 2.68 12.48
C LEU A 185 13.17 2.88 11.42
N HIS A 186 14.10 3.77 11.70
CA HIS A 186 15.21 4.09 10.83
C HIS A 186 16.52 3.78 11.54
N THR A 187 17.42 3.09 10.85
CA THR A 187 18.85 3.02 11.18
C THR A 187 19.60 4.04 10.33
N ASP A 188 20.87 4.29 10.67
CA ASP A 188 21.75 5.15 9.87
C ASP A 188 21.84 4.65 8.42
N ASP A 189 21.95 3.34 8.21
CA ASP A 189 21.97 2.72 6.88
C ASP A 189 20.69 3.00 6.08
N THR A 190 19.51 2.88 6.70
CA THR A 190 18.24 3.17 6.00
C THR A 190 18.10 4.66 5.64
N LEU A 191 18.70 5.55 6.42
CA LEU A 191 18.68 6.99 6.16
C LEU A 191 19.65 7.37 5.03
N ASP A 192 20.84 6.76 5.02
CA ASP A 192 21.82 6.93 3.95
C ASP A 192 21.31 6.32 2.64
N LEU A 193 20.59 5.20 2.73
CA LEU A 193 19.87 4.63 1.61
C LEU A 193 18.75 5.56 1.13
N LEU A 194 17.99 6.20 2.02
CA LEU A 194 16.96 7.18 1.64
C LEU A 194 17.55 8.40 0.95
N ASP A 195 18.70 8.91 1.40
CA ASP A 195 19.43 10.00 0.74
C ASP A 195 19.89 9.58 -0.66
N THR A 196 20.51 8.41 -0.77
CA THR A 196 20.94 7.83 -2.05
C THR A 196 19.76 7.63 -2.99
N MET A 197 18.65 7.09 -2.49
CA MET A 197 17.44 6.85 -3.26
C MET A 197 16.80 8.16 -3.72
N THR A 198 16.89 9.23 -2.93
CA THR A 198 16.43 10.58 -3.32
C THR A 198 17.25 11.16 -4.49
N VAL A 199 18.57 10.90 -4.51
CA VAL A 199 19.42 11.23 -5.68
C VAL A 199 18.95 10.45 -6.90
N GLN A 200 18.82 9.13 -6.76
CA GLN A 200 18.43 8.24 -7.85
C GLN A 200 17.04 8.58 -8.41
N LEU A 201 16.07 8.88 -7.53
CA LEU A 201 14.74 9.35 -7.91
C LEU A 201 14.84 10.58 -8.80
N GLY A 202 15.70 11.54 -8.44
CA GLY A 202 15.88 12.71 -9.29
C GLY A 202 16.54 12.43 -10.63
N GLN A 203 17.48 11.50 -10.68
CA GLN A 203 18.10 11.09 -11.93
C GLN A 203 17.10 10.36 -12.83
N SER A 204 16.32 9.42 -12.30
CA SER A 204 15.33 8.64 -13.05
C SER A 204 14.18 9.53 -13.54
N THR A 205 13.63 10.41 -12.70
CA THR A 205 12.57 11.35 -13.12
C THR A 205 13.06 12.33 -14.19
N ARG A 206 14.30 12.84 -14.09
CA ARG A 206 14.87 13.73 -15.12
C ARG A 206 15.13 12.99 -16.43
N ARG A 207 15.58 11.73 -16.37
CA ARG A 207 15.75 10.88 -17.56
C ARG A 207 14.41 10.65 -18.24
N PHE A 208 13.38 10.28 -17.49
CA PHE A 208 12.00 10.16 -17.98
C PHE A 208 11.52 11.46 -18.65
N ALA A 209 11.69 12.60 -17.97
CA ALA A 209 11.29 13.91 -18.50
C ALA A 209 12.03 14.31 -19.79
N ARG A 210 13.35 14.02 -19.88
CA ARG A 210 14.21 14.45 -20.99
C ARG A 210 14.13 13.50 -22.19
N THR A 211 13.96 12.21 -21.95
CA THR A 211 14.03 11.18 -23.00
C THR A 211 12.65 10.73 -23.43
N THR A 212 11.77 10.32 -22.50
CA THR A 212 10.45 9.78 -22.84
C THR A 212 9.44 10.91 -23.05
N CYS A 213 9.25 11.80 -22.07
CA CYS A 213 8.24 12.87 -22.17
C CYS A 213 8.47 13.84 -23.32
N LYS A 214 9.71 14.03 -23.79
CA LYS A 214 10.01 14.91 -24.94
C LYS A 214 9.61 14.33 -26.29
N LYS A 215 9.52 12.99 -26.41
CA LYS A 215 9.15 12.30 -27.64
C LYS A 215 7.66 12.45 -27.99
N TYR A 216 6.81 12.64 -26.98
CA TYR A 216 5.36 12.56 -27.13
C TYR A 216 4.67 13.89 -26.82
N ASP A 217 3.75 14.28 -27.70
CA ASP A 217 2.87 15.42 -27.46
C ASP A 217 1.69 15.02 -26.57
N THR A 218 1.75 15.50 -25.33
CA THR A 218 0.75 15.23 -24.31
C THR A 218 -0.19 16.42 -24.14
N TYR A 219 -1.47 16.13 -23.92
CA TYR A 219 -2.54 17.13 -23.81
C TYR A 219 -3.29 17.01 -22.47
N GLU A 220 -4.08 18.01 -22.14
CA GLU A 220 -5.03 17.95 -21.02
C GLU A 220 -5.89 16.68 -21.11
N LEU A 221 -6.06 16.00 -19.98
CA LEU A 221 -6.99 14.86 -19.88
C LEU A 221 -8.43 15.34 -20.14
N PRO A 222 -9.35 14.48 -20.62
CA PRO A 222 -10.73 14.88 -20.93
C PRO A 222 -11.41 15.64 -19.79
N ARG A 223 -11.18 15.21 -18.54
CA ARG A 223 -11.69 15.87 -17.34
C ARG A 223 -11.11 17.26 -17.10
N GLU A 224 -9.81 17.45 -17.35
CA GLU A 224 -9.15 18.74 -17.19
C GLU A 224 -9.69 19.75 -18.20
N SER A 225 -9.86 19.32 -19.45
CA SER A 225 -10.49 20.11 -20.51
C SER A 225 -11.93 20.48 -20.15
N ALA A 226 -12.72 19.51 -19.66
CA ALA A 226 -14.09 19.77 -19.19
C ALA A 226 -14.14 20.73 -18.00
N ALA A 227 -13.20 20.62 -17.05
CA ALA A 227 -13.10 21.53 -15.90
C ALA A 227 -12.64 22.94 -16.30
N ARG A 228 -11.81 23.06 -17.33
CA ARG A 228 -11.45 24.34 -17.94
C ARG A 228 -12.66 24.98 -18.61
N GLY A 229 -13.41 24.23 -19.42
CA GLY A 229 -14.65 24.67 -20.06
C GLY A 229 -15.71 25.17 -19.06
N ARG A 230 -15.91 24.43 -17.96
CA ARG A 230 -16.82 24.89 -16.88
C ARG A 230 -16.35 26.19 -16.22
N ARG A 231 -15.04 26.37 -16.01
CA ARG A 231 -14.48 27.60 -15.44
C ARG A 231 -14.61 28.79 -16.39
N THR A 232 -14.35 28.60 -17.68
CA THR A 232 -14.52 29.67 -18.68
C THR A 232 -15.99 30.09 -18.80
N ALA A 233 -16.92 29.13 -18.78
CA ALA A 233 -18.35 29.43 -18.76
C ALA A 233 -18.78 30.17 -17.47
N ALA A 234 -18.29 29.74 -16.30
CA ALA A 234 -18.58 30.41 -15.03
C ALA A 234 -18.02 31.85 -14.97
N LEU A 235 -16.84 32.10 -15.55
CA LEU A 235 -16.26 33.44 -15.65
C LEU A 235 -17.04 34.32 -16.62
N ALA A 236 -17.50 33.78 -17.76
CA ALA A 236 -18.38 34.48 -18.69
C ALA A 236 -19.70 34.90 -18.03
N ASN A 237 -20.28 34.02 -17.20
CA ASN A 237 -21.53 34.32 -16.47
C ASN A 237 -21.36 35.33 -15.33
N LYS A 238 -20.15 35.55 -14.82
CA LYS A 238 -19.86 36.52 -13.74
C LYS A 238 -19.54 37.93 -14.24
N GLY A 239 -19.31 38.13 -15.55
CA GLY A 239 -19.01 39.44 -16.13
C GLY A 239 -20.22 40.08 -16.83
N LYS A 240 -20.86 41.07 -16.19
CA LYS A 240 -21.67 42.06 -16.92
C LYS A 240 -20.74 42.96 -17.74
N GLY A 241 -20.84 42.91 -19.07
CA GLY A 241 -20.45 44.01 -19.97
C GLY A 241 -19.03 43.99 -20.56
N LYS A 242 -18.98 43.93 -21.90
CA LYS A 242 -17.90 44.35 -22.83
C LYS A 242 -16.47 43.86 -22.52
N ALA A 243 -16.16 42.65 -22.99
CA ALA A 243 -14.83 42.36 -23.52
C ALA A 243 -14.95 42.23 -25.05
N ARG A 244 -14.17 43.05 -25.78
CA ARG A 244 -14.00 42.98 -27.24
C ARG A 244 -13.87 41.52 -27.67
N ALA A 245 -14.75 41.09 -28.57
CA ALA A 245 -14.61 39.84 -29.28
C ALA A 245 -13.29 39.84 -30.05
N SER A 246 -12.24 39.26 -29.46
CA SER A 246 -11.11 38.78 -30.24
C SER A 246 -11.65 37.63 -31.10
N LYS A 247 -11.86 37.90 -32.39
CA LYS A 247 -12.24 36.94 -33.42
C LYS A 247 -11.08 35.96 -33.68
N ASN A 248 -10.73 35.12 -32.69
CA ASN A 248 -9.76 34.04 -32.86
C ASN A 248 -9.99 32.88 -31.86
N SER A 249 -11.25 32.48 -31.63
CA SER A 249 -11.53 31.27 -30.84
C SER A 249 -12.67 30.43 -31.41
N THR A 250 -12.61 30.15 -32.71
CA THR A 250 -13.24 28.95 -33.28
C THR A 250 -12.24 27.81 -33.16
N GLY A 251 -12.31 27.09 -32.04
CA GLY A 251 -11.51 25.89 -31.84
C GLY A 251 -11.50 25.43 -30.39
N THR A 252 -12.19 24.32 -30.15
CA THR A 252 -12.01 23.38 -29.03
C THR A 252 -10.57 22.81 -29.03
N THR A 253 -9.55 23.65 -29.04
CA THR A 253 -8.16 23.22 -29.15
C THR A 253 -7.71 22.58 -27.83
N ARG A 254 -7.33 21.30 -27.94
CA ARG A 254 -6.71 20.53 -26.85
C ARG A 254 -5.48 21.30 -26.37
N LYS A 255 -5.43 21.64 -25.07
CA LYS A 255 -4.29 22.37 -24.51
C LYS A 255 -3.14 21.40 -24.24
N ARG A 256 -1.98 21.65 -24.84
CA ARG A 256 -0.75 20.87 -24.60
C ARG A 256 -0.34 20.97 -23.13
N LYS A 257 0.14 19.87 -22.56
CA LYS A 257 0.49 19.76 -21.14
C LYS A 257 1.80 19.00 -20.93
N SER A 258 2.89 19.74 -20.76
CA SER A 258 4.21 19.15 -20.49
C SER A 258 4.36 18.66 -19.04
N TYR A 259 5.27 17.71 -18.86
CA TYR A 259 5.72 17.26 -17.54
C TYR A 259 6.61 18.32 -16.89
N SER A 260 6.27 18.73 -15.67
CA SER A 260 7.01 19.77 -14.94
C SER A 260 7.57 19.23 -13.64
N LEU A 261 8.87 19.43 -13.48
CA LEU A 261 9.63 19.11 -12.26
C LEU A 261 9.90 20.33 -11.38
N LYS A 262 9.42 21.50 -11.78
CA LYS A 262 9.68 22.79 -11.12
C LYS A 262 8.63 23.09 -10.03
N THR A 263 8.24 22.08 -9.26
CA THR A 263 7.26 22.25 -8.18
C THR A 263 7.96 22.07 -6.84
N TYR A 264 7.56 22.87 -5.84
CA TYR A 264 8.08 22.75 -4.48
C TYR A 264 8.09 21.29 -4.00
N LYS A 265 7.01 20.55 -4.28
CA LYS A 265 6.82 19.14 -3.89
C LYS A 265 7.95 18.21 -4.35
N TYR A 266 8.53 18.46 -5.52
CA TYR A 266 9.68 17.70 -6.01
C TYR A 266 10.98 18.07 -5.29
N HIS A 267 11.12 19.34 -4.95
CA HIS A 267 12.32 19.89 -4.31
C HIS A 267 12.36 19.55 -2.81
N SER A 268 11.20 19.39 -2.17
CA SER A 268 11.08 19.03 -0.76
C SER A 268 11.33 17.55 -0.47
N LEU A 269 11.42 16.69 -1.49
CA LEU A 269 11.71 15.25 -1.30
C LEU A 269 13.06 14.99 -0.63
N TRP A 270 14.03 15.88 -0.84
CA TRP A 270 15.34 15.80 -0.19
C TRP A 270 15.30 16.16 1.30
N ASP A 271 14.30 16.90 1.73
CA ASP A 271 14.22 17.36 3.12
C ASP A 271 13.73 16.24 4.05
N TYR A 272 13.21 15.13 3.51
CA TYR A 272 12.72 14.00 4.29
C TYR A 272 13.80 13.36 5.16
N ALA A 273 14.94 12.94 4.60
CA ALA A 273 15.97 12.28 5.39
C ALA A 273 16.53 13.18 6.49
N ALA A 274 16.75 14.47 6.18
CA ALA A 274 17.19 15.46 7.18
C ALA A 274 16.15 15.68 8.28
N HIS A 275 14.87 15.75 7.94
CA HIS A 275 13.80 15.91 8.91
C HIS A 275 13.58 14.64 9.73
N ILE A 276 13.77 13.46 9.12
CA ILE A 276 13.69 12.18 9.82
C ILE A 276 14.77 12.08 10.89
N ARG A 277 16.02 12.44 10.55
CA ARG A 277 17.12 12.53 11.53
C ARG A 277 16.79 13.47 12.70
N ARG A 278 16.09 14.57 12.44
CA ARG A 278 15.84 15.62 13.45
C ARG A 278 14.60 15.38 14.31
N TYR A 279 13.53 14.85 13.75
CA TYR A 279 12.21 14.79 14.39
C TYR A 279 11.71 13.36 14.60
N GLY A 280 12.43 12.34 14.11
CA GLY A 280 12.03 10.93 14.13
C GLY A 280 11.36 10.50 12.82
N PRO A 281 10.68 9.35 12.74
CA PRO A 281 10.06 8.89 11.50
C PRO A 281 8.86 9.72 11.04
N SER A 282 8.52 9.66 9.75
CA SER A 282 7.50 10.53 9.13
C SER A 282 6.08 10.34 9.67
N ASP A 283 5.80 9.22 10.34
CA ASP A 283 4.51 8.98 10.99
C ASP A 283 4.30 9.82 12.26
N ASN A 284 5.35 10.38 12.85
CA ASN A 284 5.26 11.31 13.98
C ASN A 284 4.59 12.64 13.63
N TRP A 285 4.64 13.08 12.37
CA TRP A 285 4.09 14.37 11.94
C TRP A 285 3.23 14.29 10.68
N THR A 286 2.85 13.07 10.28
CA THR A 286 1.95 12.91 9.14
C THR A 286 0.58 13.50 9.44
N THR A 287 0.05 14.26 8.48
CA THR A 287 -1.29 14.82 8.55
C THR A 287 -2.39 13.77 8.35
N GLN A 288 -2.03 12.53 7.97
CA GLN A 288 -2.96 11.40 7.83
C GLN A 288 -3.77 11.15 9.11
N ILE A 289 -3.14 11.28 10.28
CA ILE A 289 -3.81 11.07 11.58
C ILE A 289 -4.98 12.05 11.73
N GLY A 290 -4.74 13.33 11.48
CA GLY A 290 -5.79 14.36 11.53
C GLY A 290 -6.89 14.15 10.48
N GLU A 291 -6.52 13.77 9.26
CA GLU A 291 -7.49 13.52 8.19
C GLU A 291 -8.37 12.29 8.47
N LEU A 292 -7.85 11.26 9.14
CA LEU A 292 -8.64 10.10 9.57
C LEU A 292 -9.69 10.50 10.61
N GLU A 293 -9.36 11.39 11.56
CA GLU A 293 -10.31 11.86 12.57
C GLU A 293 -11.46 12.69 11.98
N HIS A 294 -11.25 13.34 10.81
CA HIS A 294 -12.36 14.01 10.11
C HIS A 294 -13.50 13.04 9.74
N ARG A 295 -13.24 11.73 9.63
CA ARG A 295 -14.29 10.72 9.40
C ARG A 295 -15.25 10.62 10.58
N HIS A 296 -14.73 10.64 11.81
CA HIS A 296 -15.55 10.63 13.02
C HIS A 296 -16.39 11.90 13.12
N VAL A 297 -15.77 13.07 12.91
CA VAL A 297 -16.48 14.35 12.93
C VAL A 297 -17.61 14.39 11.89
N LYS A 298 -17.37 13.91 10.66
CA LYS A 298 -18.43 13.82 9.62
C LYS A 298 -19.55 12.85 10.01
N ARG A 299 -19.21 11.71 10.62
CA ARG A 299 -20.20 10.73 11.12
C ARG A 299 -21.08 11.35 12.21
N PHE A 300 -20.51 12.11 13.14
CA PHE A 300 -21.27 12.84 14.15
C PHE A 300 -22.12 13.94 13.54
N TYR A 301 -21.54 14.73 12.62
CA TYR A 301 -22.26 15.81 11.95
C TYR A 301 -23.53 15.31 11.25
N ALA A 302 -23.47 14.15 10.58
CA ALA A 302 -24.63 13.51 9.96
C ALA A 302 -25.75 13.15 10.96
N ARG A 303 -25.42 12.96 12.24
CA ARG A 303 -26.37 12.67 13.33
C ARG A 303 -26.88 13.93 14.03
N THR A 304 -26.39 15.12 13.65
CA THR A 304 -26.88 16.39 14.20
C THR A 304 -28.05 16.93 13.38
N ASN A 305 -28.85 17.81 13.99
CA ASN A 305 -29.87 18.57 13.26
C ASN A 305 -29.29 19.74 12.42
N LYS A 306 -27.97 19.82 12.27
CA LYS A 306 -27.20 20.86 11.55
C LYS A 306 -27.32 22.30 12.09
N ARG A 307 -28.06 22.54 13.18
CA ARG A 307 -28.16 23.85 13.86
C ARG A 307 -27.29 23.87 15.12
N GLY A 308 -26.32 24.78 15.21
CA GLY A 308 -25.39 24.80 16.35
C GLY A 308 -24.66 23.47 16.54
N HIS A 309 -24.30 22.82 15.43
CA HIS A 309 -23.87 21.42 15.37
C HIS A 309 -22.61 21.13 16.21
N ALA A 310 -21.74 22.11 16.45
CA ALA A 310 -20.53 21.94 17.26
C ALA A 310 -20.83 21.37 18.66
N LYS A 311 -21.85 21.91 19.36
CA LYS A 311 -22.26 21.43 20.70
C LYS A 311 -22.82 20.00 20.65
N GLN A 312 -23.52 19.66 19.58
CA GLN A 312 -24.09 18.31 19.40
C GLN A 312 -22.99 17.29 19.08
N ILE A 313 -22.04 17.63 18.22
CA ILE A 313 -20.85 16.80 17.97
C ILE A 313 -20.07 16.56 19.26
N ALA A 314 -19.81 17.61 20.05
CA ALA A 314 -19.13 17.48 21.33
C ALA A 314 -19.86 16.52 22.29
N ARG A 315 -21.20 16.56 22.34
CA ARG A 315 -22.00 15.59 23.12
C ARG A 315 -21.86 14.17 22.60
N HIS A 316 -21.89 13.95 21.28
CA HIS A 316 -21.69 12.62 20.70
C HIS A 316 -20.29 12.07 21.00
N VAL A 317 -19.25 12.88 20.87
CA VAL A 317 -17.87 12.51 21.24
C VAL A 317 -17.78 12.10 22.71
N HIS A 318 -18.38 12.90 23.60
CA HIS A 318 -18.39 12.60 25.03
C HIS A 318 -19.13 11.29 25.36
N LEU A 319 -20.29 11.07 24.74
CA LEU A 319 -21.07 9.85 24.91
C LEU A 319 -20.31 8.62 24.40
N GLU A 320 -19.70 8.69 23.22
CA GLU A 320 -18.89 7.59 22.70
C GLU A 320 -17.67 7.31 23.60
N GLY A 321 -17.03 8.36 24.12
CA GLY A 321 -15.95 8.22 25.10
C GLY A 321 -16.39 7.49 26.38
N LYS A 322 -17.59 7.80 26.90
CA LYS A 322 -18.17 7.09 28.05
C LYS A 322 -18.45 5.62 27.74
N ILE A 323 -19.01 5.33 26.57
CA ILE A 323 -19.30 3.96 26.13
C ILE A 323 -18.00 3.16 26.02
N ARG A 324 -16.97 3.72 25.40
CA ARG A 324 -15.64 3.06 25.29
C ARG A 324 -15.03 2.76 26.66
N LYS A 325 -15.08 3.71 27.60
CA LYS A 325 -14.59 3.47 28.97
C LYS A 325 -15.35 2.34 29.66
N LYS A 326 -16.69 2.31 29.56
CA LYS A 326 -17.49 1.21 30.12
C LYS A 326 -17.16 -0.13 29.47
N ALA A 327 -17.03 -0.17 28.14
CA ALA A 327 -16.67 -1.38 27.42
C ALA A 327 -15.31 -1.93 27.86
N ALA A 328 -14.31 -1.06 28.05
CA ALA A 328 -12.99 -1.46 28.54
C ALA A 328 -13.02 -2.02 29.98
N ILE A 329 -13.89 -1.49 30.84
CA ILE A 329 -14.09 -2.03 32.20
C ILE A 329 -14.70 -3.43 32.12
N ILE A 330 -15.78 -3.60 31.34
CA ILE A 330 -16.44 -4.89 31.15
C ILE A 330 -15.47 -5.93 30.59
N GLU A 331 -14.61 -5.54 29.66
CA GLU A 331 -13.62 -6.47 29.08
C GLU A 331 -12.57 -6.89 30.11
N ARG A 332 -12.05 -5.96 30.93
CA ARG A 332 -11.14 -6.32 32.03
C ARG A 332 -11.80 -7.23 33.06
N GLU A 333 -13.07 -6.99 33.39
CA GLU A 333 -13.82 -7.87 34.29
C GLU A 333 -13.98 -9.27 33.70
N ARG A 334 -14.21 -9.39 32.40
CA ARG A 334 -14.26 -10.68 31.68
C ARG A 334 -12.90 -11.37 31.64
N GLU A 335 -11.81 -10.64 31.39
CA GLU A 335 -10.45 -11.18 31.43
C GLU A 335 -10.12 -11.71 32.82
N GLN A 336 -10.39 -10.94 33.88
CA GLN A 336 -10.19 -11.39 35.27
C GLN A 336 -11.05 -12.62 35.62
N GLN A 337 -12.28 -12.70 35.10
CA GLN A 337 -13.12 -13.88 35.28
C GLN A 337 -12.54 -15.10 34.54
N ARG A 338 -12.02 -14.93 33.32
CA ARG A 338 -11.34 -16.00 32.58
C ARG A 338 -10.07 -16.48 33.28
N GLU A 339 -9.23 -15.58 33.78
CA GLU A 339 -8.04 -15.92 34.57
C GLU A 339 -8.39 -16.65 35.87
N ARG A 340 -9.49 -16.25 36.54
CA ARG A 340 -9.97 -16.95 37.73
C ARG A 340 -10.57 -18.32 37.41
N GLN A 341 -11.14 -18.51 36.22
CA GLN A 341 -11.66 -19.79 35.77
C GLN A 341 -10.52 -20.73 35.35
N SER A 342 -9.51 -20.24 34.62
CA SER A 342 -8.33 -21.04 34.25
C SER A 342 -7.47 -21.40 35.48
N ALA A 343 -7.41 -20.54 36.50
CA ALA A 343 -6.75 -20.86 37.77
C ALA A 343 -7.54 -21.82 38.69
N ARG A 344 -8.80 -22.15 38.34
CA ARG A 344 -9.69 -23.02 39.14
C ARG A 344 -9.94 -24.39 38.53
N GLU A 345 -9.38 -24.72 37.37
CA GLU A 345 -9.47 -26.07 36.82
C GLU A 345 -8.30 -26.95 37.32
N PRO A 346 -8.56 -27.93 38.21
CA PRO A 346 -7.65 -29.05 38.37
C PRO A 346 -7.78 -29.97 37.15
N VAL A 347 -6.62 -30.37 36.60
CA VAL A 347 -6.47 -31.39 35.55
C VAL A 347 -7.35 -32.59 35.88
N THR A 348 -8.46 -32.76 35.16
CA THR A 348 -9.28 -33.97 35.24
C THR A 348 -9.49 -34.49 33.83
N LEU A 349 -9.04 -35.74 33.62
CA LEU A 349 -9.11 -36.47 32.36
C LEU A 349 -10.55 -36.63 31.83
N MET A 350 -10.68 -36.41 30.52
CA MET A 350 -11.60 -37.00 29.54
C MET A 350 -13.05 -37.33 29.95
N SER A 351 -14.01 -36.68 29.28
CA SER A 351 -15.15 -37.33 28.61
C SER A 351 -16.05 -36.29 27.92
N SER A 352 -15.84 -36.03 26.63
CA SER A 352 -16.77 -35.25 25.80
C SER A 352 -17.81 -36.16 25.15
N ARG A 353 -19.04 -36.14 25.66
CA ARG A 353 -20.24 -36.64 24.96
C ARG A 353 -20.87 -35.47 24.20
N PRO A 354 -21.12 -35.57 22.87
CA PRO A 354 -21.81 -34.51 22.15
C PRO A 354 -23.33 -34.67 22.30
N GLN A 355 -23.98 -33.69 22.92
CA GLN A 355 -25.44 -33.55 22.82
C GLN A 355 -25.79 -32.85 21.50
N SER A 356 -26.59 -33.57 20.71
CA SER A 356 -27.23 -33.08 19.50
C SER A 356 -28.31 -32.04 19.82
N SER A 357 -28.30 -30.91 19.12
CA SER A 357 -29.54 -30.17 18.85
C SER A 357 -29.46 -29.54 17.47
N SER A 358 -30.43 -29.89 16.64
CA SER A 358 -30.55 -29.57 15.24
C SER A 358 -31.16 -28.18 14.99
N HIS A 359 -30.83 -27.65 13.81
CA HIS A 359 -31.53 -26.63 13.01
C HIS A 359 -31.77 -25.23 13.59
N THR A 360 -30.96 -24.25 13.13
CA THR A 360 -31.42 -23.23 12.16
C THR A 360 -30.24 -22.51 11.52
N ARG A 361 -30.20 -22.50 10.18
CA ARG A 361 -29.23 -21.77 9.34
C ARG A 361 -29.45 -20.26 9.51
N ALA A 362 -28.61 -19.63 10.32
CA ALA A 362 -28.32 -18.21 10.24
C ALA A 362 -26.81 -18.04 10.26
N ARG A 363 -26.26 -17.35 9.26
CA ARG A 363 -24.85 -16.92 9.24
C ARG A 363 -24.59 -16.12 10.52
N LYS A 364 -23.98 -16.76 11.52
CA LYS A 364 -23.32 -16.07 12.63
C LYS A 364 -22.02 -15.51 12.10
N ASP A 365 -22.12 -14.33 11.51
CA ASP A 365 -21.04 -13.37 11.61
C ASP A 365 -20.76 -13.12 13.10
N LEU A 366 -19.47 -13.12 13.47
CA LEU A 366 -18.91 -12.81 14.79
C LEU A 366 -19.08 -13.90 15.87
N ALA A 367 -18.34 -15.01 15.74
CA ALA A 367 -17.74 -15.60 16.94
C ALA A 367 -16.65 -14.62 17.45
N PRO A 368 -16.48 -14.42 18.77
CA PRO A 368 -15.38 -13.62 19.31
C PRO A 368 -14.06 -14.14 18.75
N GLU A 369 -13.17 -13.26 18.31
CA GLU A 369 -11.78 -13.63 18.00
C GLU A 369 -11.24 -14.44 19.18
N GLU A 370 -11.03 -15.74 19.00
CA GLU A 370 -10.20 -16.51 19.93
C GLU A 370 -8.87 -15.76 20.02
N ALA A 371 -8.52 -15.34 21.23
CA ALA A 371 -7.29 -14.63 21.50
C ALA A 371 -6.13 -15.59 21.26
N VAL A 372 -5.60 -15.59 20.04
CA VAL A 372 -4.46 -16.41 19.65
C VAL A 372 -3.23 -15.89 20.42
N ASP A 373 -2.47 -16.78 21.05
CA ASP A 373 -1.21 -16.41 21.71
C ASP A 373 -0.27 -15.79 20.65
N PRO A 374 0.17 -14.52 20.82
CA PRO A 374 1.10 -13.89 19.89
C PRO A 374 2.47 -14.57 19.78
N ARG A 375 2.78 -15.50 20.70
CA ARG A 375 4.01 -16.32 20.66
C ARG A 375 3.90 -17.53 19.75
N GLN A 376 2.70 -18.01 19.46
CA GLN A 376 2.50 -19.08 18.48
C GLN A 376 2.79 -18.54 17.08
N GLN A 377 3.57 -19.27 16.29
CA GLN A 377 3.92 -18.85 14.93
C GLN A 377 2.70 -18.84 14.02
N PHE A 378 1.84 -19.85 14.12
CA PHE A 378 0.64 -19.98 13.32
C PHE A 378 -0.52 -20.52 14.14
N HIS A 379 -1.74 -20.29 13.65
CA HIS A 379 -2.97 -20.83 14.23
C HIS A 379 -3.90 -21.31 13.12
N ILE A 380 -4.34 -22.56 13.25
CA ILE A 380 -5.36 -23.23 12.44
C ILE A 380 -6.41 -23.77 13.42
N ALA A 381 -7.69 -23.73 13.05
CA ALA A 381 -8.76 -24.15 13.94
C ALA A 381 -8.68 -25.66 14.24
N GLU A 382 -8.98 -26.06 15.47
CA GLU A 382 -9.07 -27.49 15.88
C GLU A 382 -10.41 -28.15 15.50
N SER A 383 -11.26 -27.45 14.74
CA SER A 383 -12.60 -27.92 14.41
C SER A 383 -12.56 -29.12 13.46
N GLU A 384 -12.99 -30.28 13.95
CA GLU A 384 -13.15 -31.51 13.16
C GLU A 384 -14.47 -31.60 12.38
N ARG A 385 -15.22 -30.50 12.24
CA ARG A 385 -16.57 -30.50 11.65
C ARG A 385 -16.59 -30.68 10.13
N ASP A 386 -15.56 -30.21 9.45
CA ASP A 386 -15.47 -30.26 7.99
C ASP A 386 -14.36 -31.23 7.61
N TYR A 387 -14.75 -32.37 7.06
CA TYR A 387 -13.84 -33.45 6.73
C TYR A 387 -14.33 -34.21 5.50
N ASP A 388 -13.39 -34.81 4.78
CA ASP A 388 -13.65 -35.79 3.74
C ASP A 388 -12.94 -37.11 4.11
N ASP A 389 -13.47 -38.23 3.61
CA ASP A 389 -12.75 -39.51 3.62
C ASP A 389 -11.63 -39.46 2.58
N ILE A 390 -10.39 -39.77 2.99
CA ILE A 390 -9.18 -39.58 2.17
C ILE A 390 -9.30 -40.36 0.85
N SER A 391 -9.72 -41.62 0.91
CA SER A 391 -9.82 -42.48 -0.28
C SER A 391 -10.90 -41.98 -1.25
N THR A 392 -12.04 -41.55 -0.71
CA THR A 392 -13.14 -40.97 -1.50
C THR A 392 -12.73 -39.65 -2.13
N TRP A 393 -11.98 -38.82 -1.39
CA TRP A 393 -11.51 -37.52 -1.86
C TRP A 393 -10.50 -37.65 -3.00
N ILE A 394 -9.54 -38.58 -2.88
CA ILE A 394 -8.59 -38.91 -3.95
C ILE A 394 -9.34 -39.45 -5.17
N ALA A 395 -10.28 -40.37 -4.98
CA ALA A 395 -11.06 -40.93 -6.09
C ALA A 395 -11.85 -39.86 -6.85
N ARG A 396 -12.38 -38.84 -6.15
CA ARG A 396 -13.11 -37.71 -6.73
C ARG A 396 -12.23 -36.80 -7.60
N HIS A 397 -10.93 -36.69 -7.28
CA HIS A 397 -9.99 -35.80 -7.96
C HIS A 397 -8.89 -36.55 -8.72
N ARG A 398 -9.12 -37.81 -9.10
CA ARG A 398 -8.14 -38.67 -9.80
C ARG A 398 -7.56 -38.11 -11.11
N THR A 399 -8.20 -37.09 -11.70
CA THR A 399 -7.78 -36.43 -12.95
C THR A 399 -7.05 -35.12 -12.70
N ASP A 400 -6.97 -34.67 -11.45
CA ASP A 400 -6.28 -33.45 -11.06
C ASP A 400 -4.80 -33.78 -10.78
N PRO A 401 -3.84 -33.12 -11.44
CA PRO A 401 -2.41 -33.39 -11.24
C PRO A 401 -1.93 -33.22 -9.79
N ALA A 402 -2.62 -32.41 -8.98
CA ALA A 402 -2.29 -32.25 -7.57
C ALA A 402 -2.45 -33.55 -6.76
N PHE A 403 -3.15 -34.55 -7.31
CA PHE A 403 -3.43 -35.82 -6.68
C PHE A 403 -2.50 -36.96 -7.12
N ASP A 404 -1.57 -36.69 -8.04
CA ASP A 404 -0.57 -37.66 -8.46
C ASP A 404 0.35 -38.02 -7.28
N ASN A 405 0.39 -39.31 -6.93
CA ASN A 405 1.09 -39.84 -5.75
C ASN A 405 0.70 -39.16 -4.42
N PHE A 406 -0.51 -38.61 -4.30
CA PHE A 406 -0.94 -37.83 -3.13
C PHE A 406 -0.74 -38.56 -1.79
N LEU A 407 -1.21 -39.80 -1.67
CA LEU A 407 -1.20 -40.54 -0.40
C LEU A 407 0.22 -40.95 0.04
N PRO A 408 1.09 -41.48 -0.84
CA PRO A 408 2.51 -41.65 -0.54
C PRO A 408 3.17 -40.37 -0.01
N ARG A 409 2.99 -39.25 -0.71
CA ARG A 409 3.59 -37.96 -0.38
C ARG A 409 3.08 -37.37 0.93
N LEU A 410 1.78 -37.51 1.19
CA LEU A 410 1.17 -37.13 2.47
C LEU A 410 1.76 -37.95 3.62
N SER A 411 1.95 -39.26 3.40
CA SER A 411 2.51 -40.16 4.42
C SER A 411 3.96 -39.81 4.73
N ASP A 412 4.77 -39.58 3.69
CA ASP A 412 6.15 -39.13 3.80
C ASP A 412 6.27 -37.81 4.58
N HIS A 413 5.45 -36.82 4.22
CA HIS A 413 5.40 -35.53 4.92
C HIS A 413 5.04 -35.69 6.40
N ILE A 414 4.01 -36.48 6.73
CA ILE A 414 3.60 -36.71 8.13
C ILE A 414 4.68 -37.45 8.91
N ILE A 415 5.30 -38.49 8.31
CA ILE A 415 6.35 -39.27 8.96
C ILE A 415 7.56 -38.39 9.26
N ALA A 416 8.01 -37.57 8.31
CA ALA A 416 9.10 -36.61 8.53
C ALA A 416 8.80 -35.68 9.71
N ARG A 417 7.57 -35.15 9.79
CA ARG A 417 7.14 -34.30 10.92
C ARG A 417 7.09 -35.03 12.25
N LEU A 418 6.63 -36.29 12.27
CA LEU A 418 6.58 -37.11 13.48
C LEU A 418 7.99 -37.50 13.98
N LYS A 419 8.94 -37.70 13.05
CA LYS A 419 10.35 -37.95 13.38
C LYS A 419 11.09 -36.70 13.87
N GLY A 420 10.51 -35.52 13.65
CA GLY A 420 11.12 -34.23 13.99
C GLY A 420 12.21 -33.81 13.03
N ASP A 421 12.23 -34.38 11.82
CA ASP A 421 13.13 -33.95 10.76
C ASP A 421 12.72 -32.54 10.33
N ALA A 422 13.67 -31.60 10.37
CA ALA A 422 13.39 -30.23 9.95
C ALA A 422 13.01 -30.24 8.47
N PHE A 423 11.84 -29.71 8.12
CA PHE A 423 11.41 -29.60 6.73
C PHE A 423 12.35 -28.63 5.99
N GLN A 424 13.27 -29.18 5.18
CA GLN A 424 14.26 -28.40 4.43
C GLN A 424 13.74 -27.96 3.04
N GLY A 425 12.44 -28.06 2.77
CA GLY A 425 11.84 -27.71 1.47
C GLY A 425 11.65 -28.90 0.52
N GLU A 426 12.25 -30.05 0.81
CA GLU A 426 12.08 -31.30 0.05
C GLU A 426 11.31 -32.35 0.86
N GLU A 427 10.49 -33.15 0.18
CA GLU A 427 9.80 -34.28 0.78
C GLU A 427 10.75 -35.47 0.93
N LEU A 428 10.92 -35.96 2.16
CA LEU A 428 11.77 -37.10 2.46
C LEU A 428 11.10 -38.39 1.96
N GLU A 429 11.73 -39.13 1.05
CA GLU A 429 11.22 -40.44 0.63
C GLU A 429 11.34 -41.46 1.78
N CYS A 430 10.25 -41.73 2.49
CA CYS A 430 10.24 -42.73 3.54
C CYS A 430 10.08 -44.15 2.97
N SER A 431 10.61 -45.13 3.70
CA SER A 431 10.52 -46.54 3.30
C SER A 431 9.06 -47.03 3.29
N VAL A 432 8.76 -48.04 2.47
CA VAL A 432 7.42 -48.65 2.39
C VAL A 432 6.97 -49.22 3.76
N ALA A 433 7.92 -49.70 4.56
CA ALA A 433 7.67 -50.19 5.91
C ALA A 433 7.20 -49.06 6.85
N ASP A 434 7.86 -47.89 6.77
CA ASP A 434 7.48 -46.70 7.55
C ASP A 434 6.09 -46.20 7.15
N ARG A 435 5.79 -46.16 5.83
CA ARG A 435 4.47 -45.77 5.32
C ARG A 435 3.36 -46.71 5.79
N SER A 436 3.65 -48.01 5.86
CA SER A 436 2.69 -49.03 6.31
C SER A 436 2.41 -48.98 7.81
N ALA A 437 3.32 -48.40 8.59
CA ALA A 437 3.14 -48.19 10.03
C ALA A 437 2.23 -46.98 10.35
N LEU A 438 2.14 -46.00 9.44
CA LEU A 438 1.26 -44.83 9.60
C LEU A 438 -0.22 -45.23 9.47
N ARG A 439 -1.04 -44.83 10.44
CA ARG A 439 -2.49 -45.08 10.42
C ARG A 439 -3.28 -43.78 10.55
N PHE A 440 -4.07 -43.46 9.54
CA PHE A 440 -5.04 -42.36 9.59
C PHE A 440 -6.25 -42.76 10.42
N VAL A 441 -6.51 -42.04 11.50
CA VAL A 441 -7.69 -42.29 12.35
C VAL A 441 -8.96 -42.02 11.53
N ALA A 442 -9.84 -43.01 11.48
CA ALA A 442 -11.10 -42.97 10.72
C ALA A 442 -10.97 -42.64 9.22
N ASN A 443 -9.77 -42.71 8.63
CA ASN A 443 -9.47 -42.37 7.24
C ASN A 443 -9.89 -40.94 6.82
N ARG A 444 -9.74 -39.95 7.72
CA ARG A 444 -10.24 -38.57 7.51
C ARG A 444 -9.14 -37.56 7.28
N ILE A 445 -9.43 -36.58 6.41
CA ILE A 445 -8.69 -35.32 6.30
C ILE A 445 -9.64 -34.16 6.63
N TYR A 446 -9.15 -33.19 7.41
CA TYR A 446 -9.94 -32.06 7.88
C TYR A 446 -9.63 -30.80 7.08
N HIS A 447 -10.67 -30.07 6.69
CA HIS A 447 -10.54 -28.85 5.90
C HIS A 447 -10.64 -27.61 6.78
N HIS A 448 -9.72 -26.67 6.57
CA HIS A 448 -9.71 -25.38 7.26
C HIS A 448 -9.62 -24.24 6.24
N HIS A 449 -10.55 -23.30 6.32
CA HIS A 449 -10.61 -22.17 5.39
C HIS A 449 -9.61 -21.05 5.69
N ARG A 450 -9.01 -21.04 6.89
CA ARG A 450 -8.16 -19.92 7.34
C ARG A 450 -6.99 -20.42 8.17
N MET A 451 -5.81 -19.92 7.83
CA MET A 451 -4.62 -19.97 8.66
C MET A 451 -4.24 -18.56 9.05
N ARG A 452 -3.87 -18.36 10.32
CA ARG A 452 -3.32 -17.09 10.81
C ARG A 452 -1.83 -17.27 11.04
N LEU A 453 -1.01 -16.39 10.49
CA LEU A 453 0.44 -16.38 10.71
C LEU A 453 0.84 -15.16 11.51
N ASN A 454 1.44 -15.37 12.67
CA ASN A 454 2.01 -14.31 13.48
C ASN A 454 3.48 -14.13 13.10
N TYR A 455 3.86 -12.89 12.79
CA TYR A 455 5.25 -12.54 12.50
C TYR A 455 5.66 -11.31 13.31
N THR A 456 6.96 -11.20 13.52
CA THR A 456 7.58 -9.98 14.03
C THR A 456 7.82 -9.06 12.86
N THR A 457 7.38 -7.81 13.00
CA THR A 457 7.67 -6.76 12.01
C THR A 457 9.06 -6.17 12.24
N TYR A 458 9.64 -5.57 11.20
CA TYR A 458 10.96 -4.90 11.27
C TYR A 458 11.05 -3.84 12.40
N ASP A 459 9.93 -3.22 12.79
CA ASP A 459 9.87 -2.25 13.90
C ASP A 459 9.66 -2.93 15.28
N MET A 460 10.00 -4.22 15.39
CA MET A 460 9.93 -5.06 16.59
C MET A 460 8.52 -5.20 17.19
N ARG A 461 7.48 -5.14 16.34
CA ARG A 461 6.09 -5.34 16.76
C ARG A 461 5.57 -6.70 16.31
N ARG A 462 4.40 -7.07 16.82
CA ARG A 462 3.68 -8.25 16.34
C ARG A 462 2.62 -7.84 15.34
N SER A 463 2.56 -8.57 14.24
CA SER A 463 1.50 -8.47 13.23
C SER A 463 1.07 -9.87 12.83
N GLN A 464 -0.06 -9.94 12.13
CA GLN A 464 -0.66 -11.21 11.74
C GLN A 464 -1.22 -11.11 10.32
N ASP A 465 -0.91 -12.13 9.52
CA ASP A 465 -1.50 -12.33 8.20
C ASP A 465 -2.58 -13.40 8.29
N VAL A 466 -3.58 -13.29 7.43
CA VAL A 466 -4.64 -14.28 7.28
C VAL A 466 -4.48 -14.87 5.89
N ILE A 467 -4.18 -16.15 5.83
CA ILE A 467 -4.12 -16.93 4.60
C ILE A 467 -5.45 -17.64 4.44
N ASP A 468 -6.04 -17.46 3.28
CA ASP A 468 -7.32 -18.02 2.89
C ASP A 468 -7.13 -18.64 1.50
N PRO A 469 -7.18 -19.98 1.36
CA PRO A 469 -6.99 -20.65 0.08
C PRO A 469 -7.88 -20.11 -1.06
N ALA A 470 -9.04 -19.53 -0.73
CA ALA A 470 -9.98 -19.02 -1.73
C ALA A 470 -9.72 -17.56 -2.16
N SER A 471 -8.94 -16.78 -1.41
CA SER A 471 -8.80 -15.34 -1.71
C SER A 471 -7.42 -14.73 -1.47
N HIS A 472 -6.63 -15.30 -0.57
CA HIS A 472 -5.26 -14.88 -0.26
C HIS A 472 -4.39 -16.12 0.03
N PRO A 473 -4.21 -17.04 -0.94
CA PRO A 473 -3.46 -18.28 -0.76
C PRO A 473 -1.93 -18.08 -0.77
N ASP A 474 -1.45 -16.94 -1.25
CA ASP A 474 -0.03 -16.77 -1.57
C ASP A 474 0.81 -16.57 -0.31
N ILE A 475 1.91 -17.32 -0.23
CA ILE A 475 2.81 -17.38 0.92
C ILE A 475 4.27 -17.18 0.52
N MET A 476 5.11 -16.87 1.51
CA MET A 476 6.55 -16.69 1.37
C MET A 476 7.28 -17.68 2.27
N THR A 477 8.25 -18.39 1.69
CA THR A 477 9.19 -19.31 2.36
C THR A 477 10.63 -18.84 2.10
N LEU A 478 11.61 -19.46 2.76
CA LEU A 478 13.02 -19.24 2.41
C LEU A 478 13.30 -19.83 1.03
N SER A 479 14.08 -19.11 0.23
CA SER A 479 14.56 -19.62 -1.07
C SER A 479 15.63 -20.67 -0.84
N HIS A 480 15.71 -21.65 -1.74
CA HIS A 480 16.88 -22.52 -1.87
C HIS A 480 18.03 -21.75 -2.53
N GLU A 481 19.27 -22.21 -2.34
CA GLU A 481 20.48 -21.52 -2.83
C GLU A 481 20.61 -21.49 -4.37
N ASP A 482 19.75 -22.21 -5.09
CA ASP A 482 19.70 -22.24 -6.55
C ASP A 482 18.85 -21.08 -7.10
N ASP A 483 19.35 -19.85 -6.97
CA ASP A 483 18.79 -18.70 -7.65
C ASP A 483 18.94 -18.90 -9.18
N ASP A 484 17.82 -18.95 -9.91
CA ASP A 484 17.81 -18.93 -11.37
C ASP A 484 18.38 -17.57 -11.85
N GLU A 485 19.71 -17.52 -12.08
CA GLU A 485 20.49 -16.33 -12.42
C GLU A 485 20.00 -15.61 -13.69
N ASN A 486 19.09 -16.22 -14.45
CA ASN A 486 18.65 -15.75 -15.75
C ASN A 486 17.77 -14.49 -15.75
N THR A 487 17.22 -14.08 -14.59
CA THR A 487 16.36 -12.86 -14.52
C THR A 487 16.88 -11.84 -13.50
N PRO A 488 17.55 -10.76 -13.94
CA PRO A 488 18.01 -9.70 -13.06
C PRO A 488 16.85 -9.01 -12.31
N HIS A 489 16.88 -9.09 -10.98
CA HIS A 489 15.89 -8.47 -10.10
C HIS A 489 16.53 -7.77 -8.90
N GLY A 490 15.71 -7.19 -8.01
CA GLY A 490 16.14 -6.46 -6.83
C GLY A 490 16.56 -5.02 -7.09
N PHE A 491 17.16 -4.40 -6.07
CA PHE A 491 17.45 -2.96 -6.04
C PHE A 491 18.45 -2.50 -7.11
N LYS A 492 19.45 -3.33 -7.43
CA LYS A 492 20.45 -3.04 -8.48
C LYS A 492 19.81 -3.06 -9.87
N ALA A 493 19.00 -4.08 -10.17
CA ALA A 493 18.31 -4.21 -11.45
C ALA A 493 17.09 -3.29 -11.59
N LYS A 494 16.59 -2.74 -10.46
CA LYS A 494 15.36 -1.95 -10.37
C LYS A 494 14.13 -2.72 -10.82
N ARG A 495 14.04 -3.99 -10.47
CA ARG A 495 12.93 -4.88 -10.83
C ARG A 495 12.50 -5.68 -9.61
N HIS A 496 11.20 -5.94 -9.53
CA HIS A 496 10.67 -6.89 -8.57
C HIS A 496 11.10 -8.32 -8.94
N PRO A 497 11.24 -9.22 -7.96
CA PRO A 497 11.34 -10.64 -8.23
C PRO A 497 10.15 -11.10 -9.07
N ARG A 498 10.41 -12.06 -9.94
CA ARG A 498 9.42 -12.66 -10.82
C ARG A 498 9.36 -14.14 -10.49
N VAL A 499 8.15 -14.66 -10.35
CA VAL A 499 7.89 -16.08 -10.11
C VAL A 499 6.94 -16.59 -11.17
N GLY A 500 7.02 -17.88 -11.48
CA GLY A 500 6.10 -18.58 -12.36
C GLY A 500 5.87 -19.98 -11.80
N PHE A 501 4.82 -20.65 -12.26
CA PHE A 501 4.62 -22.05 -11.92
C PHE A 501 5.65 -22.93 -12.64
N VAL A 502 6.08 -23.99 -11.98
CA VAL A 502 6.80 -25.09 -12.61
C VAL A 502 5.78 -25.92 -13.40
N PRO A 503 6.13 -26.48 -14.58
CA PRO A 503 5.23 -27.36 -15.32
C PRO A 503 4.70 -28.51 -14.46
N HIS A 504 3.40 -28.80 -14.56
CA HIS A 504 2.71 -29.82 -13.75
C HIS A 504 3.27 -31.25 -13.92
N ASP A 505 4.03 -31.50 -14.99
CA ASP A 505 4.66 -32.77 -15.33
C ASP A 505 6.14 -32.85 -14.92
N ASP A 506 6.71 -31.78 -14.36
CA ASP A 506 8.13 -31.70 -13.97
C ASP A 506 8.45 -32.38 -12.62
N GLY A 507 7.71 -33.43 -12.27
CA GLY A 507 7.94 -34.30 -11.11
C GLY A 507 7.67 -33.72 -9.71
N ILE A 508 7.89 -32.42 -9.47
CA ILE A 508 7.80 -31.75 -8.15
C ILE A 508 6.86 -30.51 -8.04
N PRO A 509 5.85 -30.27 -8.92
CA PRO A 509 5.10 -29.01 -8.93
C PRO A 509 4.07 -28.85 -7.79
N PHE A 510 3.66 -29.95 -7.19
CA PHE A 510 2.80 -29.98 -6.00
C PHE A 510 3.57 -30.57 -4.84
N GLY A 511 3.14 -30.35 -3.61
CA GLY A 511 3.73 -30.95 -2.41
C GLY A 511 3.07 -30.44 -1.13
N PHE A 512 3.46 -31.02 0.00
CA PHE A 512 2.99 -30.58 1.32
C PHE A 512 4.02 -29.67 1.99
N LEU A 513 3.52 -28.58 2.57
CA LEU A 513 4.34 -27.58 3.26
C LEU A 513 4.05 -27.58 4.76
N ASP A 514 5.09 -27.65 5.58
CA ASP A 514 4.93 -27.43 7.02
C ASP A 514 4.62 -25.94 7.28
N PRO A 515 3.50 -25.59 7.95
CA PRO A 515 3.19 -24.20 8.29
C PRO A 515 4.30 -23.47 9.07
N THR A 516 5.17 -24.21 9.77
CA THR A 516 6.33 -23.66 10.50
C THR A 516 7.42 -23.08 9.60
N VAL A 517 7.48 -23.45 8.32
CA VAL A 517 8.47 -22.85 7.40
C VAL A 517 7.92 -21.63 6.66
N VAL A 518 6.63 -21.31 6.86
CA VAL A 518 6.02 -20.13 6.26
C VAL A 518 6.43 -18.88 7.04
N ILE A 519 7.06 -17.95 6.32
CA ILE A 519 7.53 -16.68 6.87
C ILE A 519 6.37 -15.69 6.99
N ARG A 520 5.58 -15.57 5.91
CA ARG A 520 4.56 -14.52 5.76
C ARG A 520 3.60 -14.81 4.60
N GLY A 521 2.47 -14.10 4.54
CA GLY A 521 1.69 -13.99 3.31
C GLY A 521 2.46 -13.17 2.26
N SER A 522 2.34 -13.52 0.98
CA SER A 522 2.98 -12.81 -0.13
C SER A 522 1.95 -12.08 -0.98
N HIS A 523 2.36 -10.99 -1.64
CA HIS A 523 1.53 -10.30 -2.62
C HIS A 523 2.16 -10.47 -4.00
N ILE A 524 1.64 -11.42 -4.76
CA ILE A 524 2.02 -11.62 -6.16
C ILE A 524 0.99 -10.93 -7.06
N ILE A 525 1.46 -10.30 -8.14
CA ILE A 525 0.61 -9.59 -9.09
C ILE A 525 0.85 -10.17 -10.48
N PRO A 526 -0.19 -10.58 -11.23
CA PRO A 526 -0.04 -11.05 -12.61
C PRO A 526 0.81 -10.11 -13.47
N LEU A 527 1.61 -10.66 -14.38
CA LEU A 527 2.36 -9.92 -15.40
C LEU A 527 1.77 -10.14 -16.80
N PRO A 528 0.86 -9.27 -17.26
CA PRO A 528 0.14 -9.46 -18.53
C PRO A 528 1.00 -9.14 -19.76
N SER A 529 2.31 -8.94 -19.61
CA SER A 529 3.28 -8.80 -20.68
C SER A 529 3.75 -10.16 -21.23
N PHE A 530 3.52 -11.25 -20.48
CA PHE A 530 3.96 -12.61 -20.83
C PHE A 530 2.81 -13.57 -21.18
N ASP A 531 1.60 -13.03 -21.37
CA ASP A 531 0.37 -13.76 -21.69
C ASP A 531 0.00 -14.88 -20.67
N HIS A 532 -1.13 -15.53 -20.93
CA HIS A 532 -1.57 -16.71 -20.19
C HIS A 532 -1.00 -17.97 -20.85
N THR A 533 -0.88 -19.03 -20.08
CA THR A 533 -0.38 -20.32 -20.51
C THR A 533 -1.33 -21.42 -20.06
N PRO A 534 -1.70 -22.35 -20.96
CA PRO A 534 -2.39 -23.57 -20.58
C PRO A 534 -1.43 -24.67 -20.10
N GLY A 535 -0.11 -24.49 -20.29
CA GLY A 535 0.87 -25.56 -20.18
C GLY A 535 1.50 -25.74 -18.80
N LEU A 536 1.50 -24.70 -17.95
CA LEU A 536 2.13 -24.79 -16.64
C LEU A 536 1.30 -25.60 -15.64
N LEU A 537 0.01 -25.28 -15.54
CA LEU A 537 -0.91 -25.93 -14.59
C LEU A 537 -2.27 -26.09 -15.27
N PRO A 538 -2.75 -27.31 -15.59
CA PRO A 538 -4.11 -27.52 -16.09
C PRO A 538 -5.15 -27.28 -14.98
N PRO A 539 -6.47 -27.34 -15.26
CA PRO A 539 -7.49 -27.14 -14.23
C PRO A 539 -7.24 -28.04 -13.00
N SER A 540 -6.99 -27.41 -11.86
CA SER A 540 -6.63 -28.07 -10.60
C SER A 540 -7.23 -27.32 -9.42
N ILE A 541 -7.55 -28.04 -8.34
CA ILE A 541 -7.99 -27.46 -7.06
C ILE A 541 -6.93 -26.55 -6.43
N ALA A 542 -5.65 -26.72 -6.81
CA ALA A 542 -4.53 -25.93 -6.32
C ALA A 542 -4.37 -24.58 -7.04
N ARG A 543 -5.11 -24.33 -8.12
CA ARG A 543 -5.05 -23.06 -8.84
C ARG A 543 -5.69 -21.94 -8.03
N HIS A 544 -5.17 -20.72 -8.19
CA HIS A 544 -5.75 -19.52 -7.60
C HIS A 544 -7.23 -19.35 -8.00
N GLY A 545 -8.04 -18.84 -7.08
CA GLY A 545 -9.46 -18.57 -7.35
C GLY A 545 -9.65 -17.54 -8.47
N GLN A 546 -10.66 -17.75 -9.32
CA GLN A 546 -10.94 -16.89 -10.47
C GLN A 546 -11.09 -15.41 -10.08
N ASN A 547 -10.36 -14.53 -10.76
CA ASN A 547 -10.60 -13.10 -10.63
C ASN A 547 -11.89 -12.73 -11.39
N VAL A 548 -12.81 -12.03 -10.74
CA VAL A 548 -14.12 -11.64 -11.32
C VAL A 548 -13.98 -10.78 -12.60
N TYR A 549 -12.83 -10.14 -12.79
CA TYR A 549 -12.54 -9.33 -13.98
C TYR A 549 -11.79 -10.10 -15.07
N GLU A 550 -11.40 -11.33 -14.80
CA GLU A 550 -10.77 -12.21 -15.78
C GLU A 550 -11.77 -12.64 -16.84
N LYS A 551 -11.32 -12.67 -18.09
CA LYS A 551 -12.18 -13.12 -19.18
C LYS A 551 -12.42 -14.63 -19.05
N PRO A 552 -13.64 -15.11 -19.33
CA PRO A 552 -13.96 -16.54 -19.26
C PRO A 552 -13.03 -17.45 -20.05
N GLU A 553 -12.49 -16.97 -21.17
CA GLU A 553 -11.53 -17.70 -22.01
C GLU A 553 -10.23 -18.08 -21.30
N TYR A 554 -9.87 -17.36 -20.22
CA TYR A 554 -8.67 -17.65 -19.42
C TYR A 554 -8.99 -18.39 -18.11
N HIS A 555 -10.24 -18.75 -17.83
CA HIS A 555 -10.61 -19.45 -16.59
C HIS A 555 -9.91 -20.80 -16.44
N ASP A 556 -9.59 -21.44 -17.56
CA ASP A 556 -8.85 -22.70 -17.61
C ASP A 556 -7.34 -22.52 -17.84
N GLN A 557 -6.85 -21.28 -17.92
CA GLN A 557 -5.44 -20.93 -18.07
C GLN A 557 -4.94 -20.20 -16.82
N ASP A 558 -3.63 -19.95 -16.76
CA ASP A 558 -3.07 -19.07 -15.75
C ASP A 558 -1.99 -18.16 -16.34
N TYR A 559 -1.55 -17.14 -15.60
CA TYR A 559 -0.45 -16.28 -16.05
C TYR A 559 0.87 -17.04 -16.08
N GLN A 560 1.67 -16.81 -17.13
CA GLN A 560 3.01 -17.40 -17.23
C GLN A 560 3.91 -16.94 -16.07
N TYR A 561 3.79 -15.67 -15.67
CA TYR A 561 4.59 -15.09 -14.59
C TYR A 561 3.79 -14.11 -13.73
N TYR A 562 4.22 -13.99 -12.49
CA TYR A 562 3.78 -13.01 -11.52
C TYR A 562 4.97 -12.21 -10.99
N MET A 563 4.67 -10.97 -10.63
CA MET A 563 5.58 -10.05 -9.96
C MET A 563 5.39 -10.14 -8.45
N VAL A 564 6.46 -10.37 -7.70
CA VAL A 564 6.42 -10.31 -6.23
C VAL A 564 6.52 -8.87 -5.76
N ASN A 565 5.45 -8.34 -5.17
CA ASN A 565 5.37 -6.93 -4.79
C ASN A 565 6.12 -6.65 -3.48
N MET A 566 7.41 -6.33 -3.60
CA MET A 566 8.29 -5.90 -2.51
C MET A 566 7.83 -4.62 -1.80
N PHE A 567 6.98 -3.81 -2.42
CA PHE A 567 6.53 -2.52 -1.91
C PHE A 567 5.14 -2.58 -1.27
N VAL A 568 4.55 -3.77 -1.14
CA VAL A 568 3.19 -3.95 -0.63
C VAL A 568 3.02 -3.36 0.77
N ASP A 569 4.01 -3.53 1.63
CA ASP A 569 4.13 -2.86 2.90
C ASP A 569 5.60 -2.68 3.29
N ARG A 570 5.81 -1.98 4.41
CA ARG A 570 7.14 -1.65 4.93
C ARG A 570 7.92 -2.87 5.39
N ASP A 571 7.23 -3.85 5.95
CA ASP A 571 7.88 -5.06 6.46
C ASP A 571 8.35 -5.93 5.31
N MET A 572 7.56 -6.01 4.24
CA MET A 572 7.95 -6.71 3.02
C MET A 572 9.21 -6.08 2.40
N LEU A 573 9.28 -4.75 2.32
CA LEU A 573 10.49 -4.06 1.85
C LEU A 573 11.72 -4.44 2.68
N MET A 574 11.60 -4.39 4.01
CA MET A 574 12.73 -4.62 4.92
C MET A 574 13.27 -6.05 4.82
N ARG A 575 12.40 -7.05 4.56
CA ARG A 575 12.84 -8.43 4.30
C ARG A 575 13.77 -8.55 3.11
N TYR A 576 13.57 -7.74 2.06
CA TYR A 576 14.47 -7.70 0.91
C TYR A 576 15.70 -6.82 1.12
N LEU A 577 15.67 -5.88 2.06
CA LEU A 577 16.82 -5.05 2.43
C LEU A 577 17.74 -5.74 3.46
N GLY A 578 17.30 -6.84 4.07
CA GLY A 578 18.05 -7.58 5.08
C GLY A 578 17.91 -7.00 6.50
N GLY A 579 16.80 -6.33 6.81
CA GLY A 579 16.54 -5.75 8.14
C GLY A 579 15.50 -6.48 8.98
#